data_AF-A0A7K2BVT0-F1
#
_entry.id   AF-A0A7K2BVT0-F1
#
_cell.length_a   1.000
_cell.length_b   1.000
_cell.length_c   1.000
_cell.angle_alpha   90.00
_cell.angle_beta   90.00
_cell.angle_gamma   90.00
#
_symmetry.space_group_name_H-M   'P 1'
#
loop_
_entity.id
_entity.type
_entity.pdbx_description
1 polymer ?
#
loop_
_entity_poly.entity_id
_entity_poly.type
_entity_poly.pdbx_seq_one_letter_code
_entity_poly.pdbx_strand_id
1 'polypeptide(L)'
;MVLVFGESRNDRLAIVELIEALCPELAGLVRERPHPVSLNRSASQRSVSSWIERIADAVSSHDKPVVCVFVHRDADGPDPGGQLHQQTEVALRHAGIIGAHAVVPVEEIEAWWMLFPDATQRLRRSWRGRLQRANRDWDTIRNPKEELKRLTRRGDRRHPYSEADSPSVARHIAAAIAAGTTTVGRSRSYERFAVAVGKCCNAA
;
A
#
# COMPACT_ATOMS: atom_id res chain seq x y z
N MET A 1 -15.49 -6.49 -9.51
CA MET A 1 -14.06 -6.17 -9.80
C MET A 1 -13.54 -5.19 -8.77
N VAL A 2 -12.25 -5.22 -8.47
CA VAL A 2 -11.59 -4.31 -7.52
C VAL A 2 -10.64 -3.38 -8.27
N LEU A 3 -10.72 -2.08 -8.00
CA LEU A 3 -9.84 -1.08 -8.62
C LEU A 3 -8.85 -0.52 -7.61
N VAL A 4 -7.60 -0.30 -8.02
CA VAL A 4 -6.53 0.29 -7.21
C VAL A 4 -6.02 1.57 -7.88
N PHE A 5 -6.21 2.72 -7.23
CA PHE A 5 -5.67 4.01 -7.63
C PHE A 5 -4.52 4.38 -6.69
N GLY A 6 -3.61 5.26 -7.13
CA GLY A 6 -2.46 5.63 -6.30
C GLY A 6 -1.41 6.48 -6.98
N GLU A 7 -0.48 6.97 -6.17
CA GLU A 7 0.60 7.88 -6.55
C GLU A 7 1.55 7.33 -7.61
N SER A 8 2.24 6.23 -7.30
CA SER A 8 3.16 5.62 -8.26
C SER A 8 2.61 4.31 -8.82
N ARG A 9 3.10 3.93 -10.00
CA ARG A 9 2.83 2.59 -10.56
C ARG A 9 3.37 1.49 -9.65
N ASN A 10 4.49 1.74 -8.98
CA ASN A 10 5.11 0.74 -8.11
C ASN A 10 4.23 0.45 -6.90
N ASP A 11 3.66 1.47 -6.26
CA ASP A 11 2.80 1.30 -5.09
C ASP A 11 1.49 0.63 -5.48
N ARG A 12 0.88 1.03 -6.60
CA ARG A 12 -0.35 0.38 -7.09
C ARG A 12 -0.13 -1.11 -7.33
N LEU A 13 0.96 -1.48 -8.01
CA LEU A 13 1.30 -2.89 -8.24
C LEU A 13 1.58 -3.62 -6.93
N ALA A 14 2.32 -3.00 -6.01
CA ALA A 14 2.59 -3.57 -4.70
C ALA A 14 1.31 -3.83 -3.90
N ILE A 15 0.35 -2.91 -3.93
CA ILE A 15 -0.95 -3.05 -3.27
C ILE A 15 -1.77 -4.16 -3.92
N VAL A 16 -1.78 -4.29 -5.25
CA VAL A 16 -2.45 -5.40 -5.94
C VAL A 16 -1.95 -6.74 -5.40
N GLU A 17 -0.64 -6.94 -5.33
CA GLU A 17 -0.02 -8.18 -4.81
C GLU A 17 -0.44 -8.46 -3.36
N LEU A 18 -0.50 -7.42 -2.52
CA LEU A 18 -0.92 -7.58 -1.12
C LEU A 18 -2.42 -7.87 -0.97
N ILE A 19 -3.29 -7.26 -1.79
CA ILE A 19 -4.74 -7.52 -1.77
C ILE A 19 -4.98 -8.99 -2.12
N GLU A 20 -4.39 -9.49 -3.20
CA GLU A 20 -4.58 -10.87 -3.65
C GLU A 20 -3.99 -11.88 -2.66
N ALA A 21 -2.93 -11.52 -1.92
CA ALA A 21 -2.39 -12.37 -0.86
C ALA A 21 -3.28 -12.45 0.38
N LEU A 22 -3.93 -11.34 0.74
CA LEU A 22 -4.80 -11.23 1.92
C LEU A 22 -6.21 -11.77 1.66
N CYS A 23 -6.65 -11.80 0.39
CA CYS A 23 -7.89 -12.42 -0.06
C CYS A 23 -7.66 -13.09 -1.42
N PRO A 24 -7.27 -14.38 -1.43
CA PRO A 24 -7.01 -15.14 -2.66
C PRO A 24 -8.21 -15.20 -3.62
N GLU A 25 -9.44 -15.05 -3.12
CA GLU A 25 -10.68 -14.99 -3.89
C GLU A 25 -10.71 -13.79 -4.86
N LEU A 26 -9.94 -12.74 -4.57
CA LEU A 26 -9.81 -11.56 -5.43
C LEU A 26 -8.72 -11.73 -6.51
N ALA A 27 -7.97 -12.83 -6.52
CA ALA A 27 -6.89 -13.04 -7.47
C ALA A 27 -7.36 -12.91 -8.93
N GLY A 28 -6.71 -12.04 -9.71
CA GLY A 28 -7.08 -11.74 -11.09
C GLY A 28 -8.29 -10.80 -11.25
N LEU A 29 -8.95 -10.43 -10.15
CA LEU A 29 -10.05 -9.46 -10.11
C LEU A 29 -9.60 -8.06 -9.67
N VAL A 30 -8.36 -7.91 -9.19
CA VAL A 30 -7.79 -6.62 -8.81
C VAL A 30 -7.08 -5.97 -9.99
N ARG A 31 -7.41 -4.72 -10.31
CA ARG A 31 -6.83 -3.96 -11.42
C ARG A 31 -6.30 -2.62 -10.95
N GLU A 32 -5.01 -2.38 -11.19
CA GLU A 32 -4.45 -1.04 -11.03
C GLU A 32 -4.99 -0.08 -12.10
N ARG A 33 -5.17 1.18 -11.71
CA ARG A 33 -5.60 2.26 -12.59
C ARG A 33 -4.56 3.37 -12.58
N PRO A 34 -3.90 3.65 -13.72
CA PRO A 34 -2.92 4.74 -13.81
C PRO A 34 -3.58 6.11 -13.82
N HIS A 35 -4.89 6.18 -14.09
CA HIS A 35 -5.66 7.41 -14.13
C HIS A 35 -6.90 7.34 -13.24
N PRO A 36 -7.26 8.44 -12.57
CA PRO A 36 -6.59 9.75 -12.64
C PRO A 36 -5.22 9.76 -11.96
N VAL A 37 -4.28 10.52 -12.56
CA VAL A 37 -2.93 10.69 -12.01
C VAL A 37 -3.06 11.32 -10.63
N SER A 38 -2.38 10.72 -9.66
CA SER A 38 -2.39 11.22 -8.29
C SER A 38 -1.69 12.56 -8.16
N LEU A 39 -1.83 13.10 -6.97
CA LEU A 39 -1.31 14.38 -6.55
C LEU A 39 0.14 14.26 -6.08
N ASN A 40 0.88 15.36 -6.16
CA ASN A 40 2.16 15.46 -5.47
C ASN A 40 1.97 15.86 -4.00
N ARG A 41 3.01 15.68 -3.19
CA ARG A 41 3.07 16.02 -1.76
C ARG A 41 2.63 17.45 -1.39
N SER A 42 2.70 18.40 -2.33
CA SER A 42 2.30 19.80 -2.15
C SER A 42 0.87 20.13 -2.58
N ALA A 43 0.05 19.11 -2.88
CA ALA A 43 -1.27 19.34 -3.43
C ALA A 43 -2.20 20.03 -2.43
N SER A 44 -2.88 21.08 -2.91
CA SER A 44 -3.89 21.79 -2.16
C SER A 44 -5.11 20.91 -1.89
N GLN A 45 -5.89 21.24 -0.87
CA GLN A 45 -7.16 20.57 -0.59
C GLN A 45 -8.10 20.52 -1.81
N ARG A 46 -8.13 21.59 -2.61
CA ARG A 46 -8.89 21.64 -3.87
C ARG A 46 -8.41 20.58 -4.87
N SER A 47 -7.10 20.35 -4.94
CA SER A 47 -6.52 19.35 -5.83
C SER A 47 -6.89 17.93 -5.36
N VAL A 48 -6.91 17.69 -4.05
CA VAL A 48 -7.39 16.43 -3.43
C VAL A 48 -8.85 16.18 -3.77
N SER A 49 -9.73 17.17 -3.60
CA SER A 49 -11.13 17.05 -3.98
C SER A 49 -11.31 16.74 -5.47
N SER A 50 -10.62 17.48 -6.35
CA SER A 50 -10.69 17.25 -7.80
C SER A 50 -10.16 15.86 -8.20
N TRP A 51 -9.11 15.36 -7.54
CA TRP A 51 -8.61 14.01 -7.79
C TRP A 51 -9.63 12.95 -7.38
N ILE A 52 -10.28 13.11 -6.23
CA ILE A 52 -11.34 12.21 -5.75
C ILE A 52 -12.55 12.20 -6.68
N GLU A 53 -12.99 13.36 -7.17
CA GLU A 53 -14.06 13.47 -8.17
C GLU A 53 -13.70 12.70 -9.44
N ARG A 54 -12.47 12.85 -9.94
CA ARG A 54 -12.00 12.09 -11.11
C ARG A 54 -11.91 10.58 -10.87
N ILE A 55 -11.64 10.14 -9.63
CA ILE A 55 -11.70 8.72 -9.28
C ILE A 55 -13.15 8.26 -9.34
N ALA A 56 -14.09 9.02 -8.79
CA ALA A 56 -15.51 8.69 -8.83
C ALA A 56 -16.02 8.58 -10.28
N ASP A 57 -15.64 9.51 -11.16
CA ASP A 57 -15.95 9.44 -12.60
C ASP A 57 -15.36 8.19 -13.25
N ALA A 58 -14.11 7.84 -12.93
CA ALA A 58 -13.45 6.65 -13.48
C ALA A 58 -14.09 5.34 -13.00
N VAL A 59 -14.67 5.33 -11.79
CA VAL A 59 -15.39 4.20 -11.22
C VAL A 59 -16.79 4.09 -11.82
N SER A 60 -17.53 5.19 -11.92
CA SER A 60 -18.90 5.23 -12.44
C SER A 60 -18.97 4.92 -13.93
N SER A 61 -17.95 5.30 -14.70
CA SER A 61 -17.82 5.01 -16.13
C SER A 61 -17.27 3.61 -16.43
N HIS A 62 -17.07 2.75 -15.43
CA HIS A 62 -16.47 1.44 -15.67
C HIS A 62 -17.48 0.41 -16.18
N ASP A 63 -17.14 -0.26 -17.31
CA ASP A 63 -18.03 -1.21 -18.00
C ASP A 63 -18.46 -2.43 -17.17
N LYS A 64 -17.74 -2.73 -16.08
CA LYS A 64 -18.01 -3.88 -15.21
C LYS A 64 -18.27 -3.39 -13.79
N PRO A 65 -19.15 -4.07 -13.03
CA PRO A 65 -19.41 -3.74 -11.64
C PRO A 65 -18.12 -3.69 -10.80
N VAL A 66 -17.89 -2.53 -10.18
CA VAL A 66 -16.81 -2.30 -9.22
C VAL A 66 -17.37 -2.54 -7.82
N VAL A 67 -16.82 -3.54 -7.13
CA VAL A 67 -17.27 -3.93 -5.78
C VAL A 67 -16.47 -3.21 -4.69
N CYS A 68 -15.21 -2.89 -4.98
CA CYS A 68 -14.35 -2.14 -4.08
C CYS A 68 -13.38 -1.25 -4.84
N VAL A 69 -12.99 -0.16 -4.19
CA VAL A 69 -11.99 0.79 -4.70
C VAL A 69 -10.97 1.07 -3.61
N PHE A 70 -9.72 0.73 -3.87
CA PHE A 70 -8.59 1.07 -3.01
C PHE A 70 -7.88 2.29 -3.57
N VAL A 71 -7.66 3.30 -2.73
CA VAL A 71 -6.99 4.55 -3.15
C VAL A 71 -5.78 4.77 -2.26
N HIS A 72 -4.60 4.62 -2.85
CA HIS A 72 -3.33 4.85 -2.20
C HIS A 72 -2.98 6.32 -2.12
N ARG A 73 -2.58 6.75 -0.93
CA ARG A 73 -1.98 8.06 -0.69
C ARG A 73 -0.94 7.93 0.42
N ASP A 74 0.25 8.47 0.19
CA ASP A 74 1.26 8.53 1.24
C ASP A 74 0.84 9.53 2.32
N ALA A 75 1.14 9.21 3.58
CA ALA A 75 0.88 10.15 4.67
C ALA A 75 1.85 11.34 4.68
N ASP A 76 3.01 11.20 4.02
CA ASP A 76 4.06 12.21 3.93
C ASP A 76 4.58 12.69 5.30
N GLY A 77 4.21 11.99 6.37
CA GLY A 77 4.46 12.31 7.76
C GLY A 77 3.81 11.27 8.70
N PRO A 78 4.05 11.39 10.02
CA PRO A 78 3.42 10.53 11.01
C PRO A 78 1.89 10.65 10.99
N ASP A 79 1.17 9.54 10.92
CA ASP A 79 -0.29 9.48 11.06
C ASP A 79 -0.73 8.41 12.09
N PRO A 80 -0.35 8.57 13.38
CA PRO A 80 -0.60 7.55 14.41
C PRO A 80 -2.09 7.32 14.69
N GLY A 81 -2.93 8.32 14.36
CA GLY A 81 -4.38 8.26 14.50
C GLY A 81 -5.12 7.76 13.25
N GLY A 82 -4.44 7.65 12.11
CA GLY A 82 -5.11 7.35 10.83
C GLY A 82 -6.03 8.47 10.37
N GLN A 83 -5.74 9.73 10.72
CA GLN A 83 -6.57 10.88 10.35
C GLN A 83 -6.64 11.05 8.84
N LEU A 84 -5.51 10.89 8.13
CA LEU A 84 -5.48 11.04 6.69
C LEU A 84 -6.23 9.89 6.01
N HIS A 85 -6.09 8.68 6.54
CA HIS A 85 -6.89 7.53 6.12
C HIS A 85 -8.40 7.82 6.25
N GLN A 86 -8.85 8.29 7.43
CA GLN A 86 -10.26 8.60 7.67
C GLN A 86 -10.77 9.72 6.77
N GLN A 87 -10.03 10.82 6.63
CA GLN A 87 -10.40 11.94 5.76
C GLN A 87 -10.53 11.52 4.30
N THR A 88 -9.56 10.73 3.81
CA THR A 88 -9.58 10.22 2.43
C THR A 88 -10.78 9.29 2.22
N GLU A 89 -11.05 8.39 3.16
CA GLU A 89 -12.16 7.44 3.04
C GLU A 89 -13.54 8.13 3.10
N VAL A 90 -13.70 9.14 3.97
CA VAL A 90 -14.91 9.98 4.02
C VAL A 90 -15.10 10.73 2.71
N ALA A 91 -14.03 11.33 2.17
CA ALA A 91 -14.12 12.08 0.93
C ALA A 91 -14.48 11.18 -0.27
N LEU A 92 -13.92 9.97 -0.36
CA LEU A 92 -14.29 8.98 -1.38
C LEU A 92 -15.76 8.58 -1.29
N ARG A 93 -16.28 8.36 -0.07
CA ARG A 93 -17.70 8.07 0.16
C ARG A 93 -18.60 9.24 -0.22
N HIS A 94 -18.23 10.47 0.13
CA HIS A 94 -18.97 11.67 -0.25
C HIS A 94 -19.02 11.87 -1.77
N ALA A 95 -17.99 11.41 -2.49
CA ALA A 95 -17.98 11.39 -3.95
C ALA A 95 -18.82 10.25 -4.56
N GLY A 96 -19.54 9.48 -3.74
CA GLY A 96 -20.45 8.41 -4.20
C GLY A 96 -19.77 7.07 -4.50
N ILE A 97 -18.50 6.89 -4.12
CA ILE A 97 -17.79 5.63 -4.35
C ILE A 97 -18.17 4.61 -3.27
N ILE A 98 -19.00 3.64 -3.65
CA ILE A 98 -19.38 2.51 -2.80
C ILE A 98 -18.19 1.54 -2.69
N GLY A 99 -17.95 0.98 -1.49
CA GLY A 99 -16.83 0.06 -1.26
C GLY A 99 -15.45 0.74 -1.32
N ALA A 100 -15.39 2.05 -1.07
CA ALA A 100 -14.13 2.79 -1.04
C ALA A 100 -13.32 2.53 0.23
N HIS A 101 -12.02 2.33 0.05
CA HIS A 101 -11.03 2.07 1.09
C HIS A 101 -9.78 2.92 0.84
N ALA A 102 -9.38 3.72 1.83
CA ALA A 102 -8.13 4.47 1.76
C ALA A 102 -6.94 3.57 2.14
N VAL A 103 -5.88 3.60 1.34
CA VAL A 103 -4.61 2.90 1.60
C VAL A 103 -3.58 3.95 1.95
N VAL A 104 -3.33 4.15 3.24
CA VAL A 104 -2.46 5.22 3.75
C VAL A 104 -1.42 4.62 4.70
N PRO A 105 -0.27 4.18 4.16
CA PRO A 105 0.90 3.84 4.97
C PRO A 105 1.38 5.07 5.76
N VAL A 106 2.00 4.84 6.93
CA VAL A 106 2.63 5.95 7.67
C VAL A 106 3.93 6.36 6.99
N GLU A 107 4.06 7.65 6.72
CA GLU A 107 5.02 8.27 5.81
C GLU A 107 4.96 7.70 4.39
N GLU A 108 5.36 6.44 4.17
CA GLU A 108 5.43 5.79 2.85
C GLU A 108 5.19 4.27 2.96
N ILE A 109 4.82 3.62 1.86
CA ILE A 109 4.54 2.16 1.81
C ILE A 109 5.71 1.29 2.30
N GLU A 110 6.95 1.77 2.22
CA GLU A 110 8.13 1.06 2.71
C GLU A 110 8.08 0.69 4.20
N ALA A 111 7.27 1.39 5.00
CA ALA A 111 7.04 1.02 6.39
C ALA A 111 6.49 -0.41 6.50
N TRP A 112 5.67 -0.85 5.55
CA TRP A 112 5.08 -2.20 5.54
C TRP A 112 6.09 -3.29 5.18
N TRP A 113 7.14 -2.96 4.40
CA TRP A 113 8.21 -3.92 4.09
C TRP A 113 9.00 -4.35 5.33
N MET A 114 9.03 -3.49 6.36
CA MET A 114 9.69 -3.78 7.62
C MET A 114 8.92 -4.81 8.48
N LEU A 115 7.61 -4.98 8.25
CA LEU A 115 6.81 -6.02 8.91
C LEU A 115 7.19 -7.43 8.46
N PHE A 116 7.79 -7.57 7.28
CA PHE A 116 8.11 -8.86 6.68
C PHE A 116 9.61 -8.94 6.33
N PRO A 117 10.51 -8.83 7.31
CA PRO A 117 11.94 -8.66 7.05
C PRO A 117 12.53 -9.82 6.23
N ASP A 118 12.07 -11.05 6.47
CA ASP A 118 12.55 -12.21 5.72
C ASP A 118 12.08 -12.22 4.28
N ALA A 119 10.83 -11.84 4.01
CA ALA A 119 10.29 -11.76 2.66
C ALA A 119 10.95 -10.62 1.87
N THR A 120 11.10 -9.44 2.48
CA THR A 120 11.76 -8.28 1.86
C THR A 120 13.20 -8.60 1.47
N GLN A 121 13.94 -9.30 2.33
CA GLN A 121 15.33 -9.68 2.05
C GLN A 121 15.49 -10.81 1.04
N ARG A 122 14.42 -11.55 0.69
CA ARG A 122 14.50 -12.63 -0.31
C ARG A 122 14.77 -12.10 -1.71
N LEU A 123 14.39 -10.86 -2.00
CA LEU A 123 14.59 -10.26 -3.32
C LEU A 123 16.05 -10.29 -3.76
N ARG A 124 16.99 -10.05 -2.83
CA ARG A 124 18.42 -10.05 -3.13
C ARG A 124 19.22 -10.70 -2.01
N ARG A 125 20.11 -11.63 -2.40
CA ARG A 125 21.00 -12.33 -1.45
C ARG A 125 21.81 -11.37 -0.58
N SER A 126 22.24 -10.23 -1.13
CA SER A 126 23.02 -9.21 -0.41
C SER A 126 22.25 -8.52 0.73
N TRP A 127 20.91 -8.55 0.69
CA TRP A 127 20.05 -7.94 1.72
C TRP A 127 19.81 -8.87 2.92
N ARG A 128 20.21 -10.14 2.84
CA ARG A 128 20.02 -11.12 3.90
C ARG A 128 20.66 -10.64 5.22
N GLY A 129 19.90 -10.70 6.30
CA GLY A 129 20.31 -10.30 7.64
C GLY A 129 20.39 -8.78 7.85
N ARG A 130 19.85 -7.95 6.95
CA ARG A 130 19.99 -6.48 7.04
C ARG A 130 18.81 -5.76 7.69
N LEU A 131 17.59 -6.25 7.51
CA LEU A 131 16.41 -5.74 8.21
C LEU A 131 16.27 -6.40 9.58
N GLN A 132 15.80 -5.61 10.54
CA GLN A 132 15.65 -6.02 11.93
C GLN A 132 14.41 -6.92 12.10
N ARG A 133 14.51 -7.90 13.00
CA ARG A 133 13.39 -8.69 13.48
C ARG A 133 12.97 -8.17 14.85
N ALA A 134 12.48 -6.93 14.87
CA ALA A 134 12.13 -6.24 16.10
C ALA A 134 10.61 -6.26 16.30
N ASN A 135 10.17 -6.68 17.49
CA ASN A 135 8.77 -6.52 17.89
C ASN A 135 8.51 -5.07 18.33
N ARG A 136 8.41 -4.16 17.34
CA ARG A 136 8.15 -2.73 17.55
C ARG A 136 6.95 -2.27 16.71
N ASP A 137 6.50 -1.06 17.00
CA ASP A 137 5.57 -0.35 16.12
C ASP A 137 6.35 0.28 14.95
N TRP A 138 6.06 -0.18 13.74
CA TRP A 138 6.68 0.30 12.50
C TRP A 138 6.05 1.59 11.98
N ASP A 139 4.86 1.97 12.45
CA ASP A 139 4.28 3.29 12.13
C ASP A 139 5.05 4.44 12.83
N THR A 140 6.01 4.12 13.70
CA THR A 140 6.89 5.11 14.37
C THR A 140 8.20 5.36 13.63
N ILE A 141 8.47 4.61 12.55
CA ILE A 141 9.70 4.80 11.78
C ILE A 141 9.62 6.12 11.01
N ARG A 142 10.72 6.88 10.99
CA ARG A 142 10.85 8.06 10.15
C ARG A 142 11.63 7.73 8.89
N ASN A 143 11.18 8.28 7.77
CA ASN A 143 11.71 8.07 6.42
C ASN A 143 11.95 6.58 6.12
N PRO A 144 10.89 5.73 6.13
CA PRO A 144 11.01 4.28 5.97
C PRO A 144 11.79 3.88 4.72
N LYS A 145 11.63 4.61 3.60
CA LYS A 145 12.37 4.37 2.36
C LYS A 145 13.86 4.62 2.49
N GLU A 146 14.25 5.71 3.13
CA GLU A 146 15.67 6.02 3.35
C GLU A 146 16.31 5.05 4.35
N GLU A 147 15.56 4.60 5.36
CA GLU A 147 16.02 3.54 6.26
C GLU A 147 16.20 2.21 5.50
N LEU A 148 15.26 1.82 4.64
CA LEU A 148 15.38 0.61 3.83
C LEU A 148 16.58 0.68 2.86
N LYS A 149 16.77 1.82 2.19
CA LYS A 149 17.95 2.12 1.37
C LYS A 149 19.24 1.99 2.18
N ARG A 150 19.28 2.55 3.39
CA ARG A 150 20.46 2.52 4.26
C ARG A 150 20.81 1.10 4.69
N LEU A 151 19.82 0.31 5.11
CA LEU A 151 20.00 -1.07 5.56
C LEU A 151 20.51 -1.98 4.41
N THR A 152 19.90 -1.86 3.23
CA THR A 152 20.25 -2.67 2.06
C THR A 152 21.59 -2.27 1.43
N ARG A 153 21.96 -0.97 1.46
CA ARG A 153 23.27 -0.47 0.99
C ARG A 153 24.45 -1.06 1.74
N ARG A 154 24.29 -1.42 3.02
CA ARG A 154 25.33 -2.11 3.82
C ARG A 154 25.63 -3.52 3.29
N GLY A 155 24.68 -4.13 2.59
CA GLY A 155 24.82 -5.43 1.96
C GLY A 155 25.36 -5.37 0.54
N ASP A 156 24.89 -4.40 -0.25
CA ASP A 156 25.38 -4.12 -1.61
C ASP A 156 25.26 -2.63 -1.90
N ARG A 157 26.41 -1.96 -2.06
CA ARG A 157 26.46 -0.52 -2.37
C ARG A 157 25.98 -0.20 -3.79
N ARG A 158 26.03 -1.17 -4.70
CA ARG A 158 25.62 -1.00 -6.11
C ARG A 158 24.11 -1.12 -6.28
N HIS A 159 23.47 -1.95 -5.45
CA HIS A 159 22.03 -2.19 -5.53
C HIS A 159 21.36 -2.12 -4.14
N PRO A 160 21.35 -0.92 -3.51
CA PRO A 160 20.42 -0.69 -2.41
C PRO A 160 18.98 -0.77 -2.93
N TYR A 161 18.03 -0.88 -2.00
CA TYR A 161 16.62 -0.77 -2.30
C TYR A 161 16.32 0.48 -3.15
N SER A 162 15.43 0.32 -4.12
CA SER A 162 14.83 1.39 -4.90
C SER A 162 13.31 1.19 -4.97
N GLU A 163 12.56 2.24 -5.27
CA GLU A 163 11.09 2.15 -5.40
C GLU A 163 10.67 1.16 -6.50
N ALA A 164 11.50 0.97 -7.52
CA ALA A 164 11.29 -0.04 -8.56
C ALA A 164 11.33 -1.48 -8.02
N ASP A 165 11.94 -1.72 -6.86
CA ASP A 165 11.93 -3.03 -6.19
C ASP A 165 10.61 -3.29 -5.46
N SER A 166 9.80 -2.26 -5.15
CA SER A 166 8.58 -2.32 -4.34
C SER A 166 7.59 -3.41 -4.79
N PRO A 167 7.20 -3.53 -6.08
CA PRO A 167 6.32 -4.61 -6.52
C PRO A 167 6.92 -6.01 -6.32
N SER A 168 8.24 -6.15 -6.46
CA SER A 168 8.91 -7.45 -6.27
C SER A 168 9.06 -7.81 -4.79
N VAL A 169 9.27 -6.82 -3.93
CA VAL A 169 9.19 -7.00 -2.47
C VAL A 169 7.77 -7.44 -2.08
N ALA A 170 6.73 -6.77 -2.59
CA ALA A 170 5.34 -7.13 -2.34
C ALA A 170 5.02 -8.56 -2.78
N ARG A 171 5.51 -9.02 -3.94
CA ARG A 171 5.38 -10.42 -4.38
C ARG A 171 6.00 -11.43 -3.41
N HIS A 172 7.18 -11.14 -2.87
CA HIS A 172 7.79 -12.02 -1.87
C HIS A 172 7.00 -12.04 -0.56
N ILE A 173 6.41 -10.90 -0.18
CA ILE A 173 5.54 -10.80 1.00
C ILE A 173 4.24 -11.55 0.76
N ALA A 174 3.61 -11.39 -0.39
CA ALA A 174 2.43 -12.13 -0.81
C ALA A 174 2.63 -13.64 -0.68
N ALA A 175 3.75 -14.15 -1.22
CA ALA A 175 4.11 -15.56 -1.09
C ALA A 175 4.35 -15.99 0.37
N ALA A 176 4.88 -15.10 1.22
CA ALA A 176 5.07 -15.39 2.63
C ALA A 176 3.74 -15.43 3.40
N ILE A 177 2.82 -14.49 3.12
CA ILE A 177 1.46 -14.46 3.69
C ILE A 177 0.72 -15.75 3.31
N ALA A 178 0.76 -16.15 2.03
CA ALA A 178 0.15 -17.40 1.56
C ALA A 178 0.76 -18.64 2.25
N ALA A 179 2.03 -18.59 2.66
CA ALA A 179 2.70 -19.64 3.43
C ALA A 179 2.43 -19.57 4.95
N GLY A 180 1.51 -18.70 5.41
CA GLY A 180 1.15 -18.55 6.81
C GLY A 180 2.10 -17.68 7.65
N THR A 181 2.96 -16.89 7.00
CA THR A 181 3.88 -15.98 7.72
C THR A 181 3.10 -14.80 8.30
N THR A 182 3.32 -14.52 9.59
CA THR A 182 2.77 -13.35 10.27
C THR A 182 3.76 -12.18 10.30
N THR A 183 3.27 -10.97 10.59
CA THR A 183 4.09 -9.76 10.69
C THR A 183 5.05 -9.84 11.88
N VAL A 184 6.24 -9.25 11.73
CA VAL A 184 7.20 -9.03 12.81
C VAL A 184 7.05 -7.59 13.31
N GLY A 185 6.43 -7.44 14.49
CA GLY A 185 6.03 -6.13 15.02
C GLY A 185 4.60 -5.77 14.61
N ARG A 186 4.27 -4.48 14.70
CA ARG A 186 2.91 -3.96 14.45
C ARG A 186 2.95 -2.74 13.54
N SER A 187 1.85 -2.51 12.83
CA SER A 187 1.60 -1.31 12.03
C SER A 187 0.10 -1.14 11.92
N ARG A 188 -0.44 -0.08 12.53
CA ARG A 188 -1.87 0.19 12.49
C ARG A 188 -2.31 0.56 11.08
N SER A 189 -1.43 1.20 10.29
CA SER A 189 -1.71 1.47 8.87
C SER A 189 -1.87 0.19 8.06
N TYR A 190 -1.00 -0.81 8.26
CA TYR A 190 -1.13 -2.12 7.62
C TYR A 190 -2.36 -2.88 8.13
N GLU A 191 -2.64 -2.87 9.43
CA GLU A 191 -3.82 -3.51 10.02
C GLU A 191 -5.12 -2.95 9.44
N ARG A 192 -5.24 -1.62 9.30
CA ARG A 192 -6.38 -0.97 8.63
C ARG A 192 -6.54 -1.43 7.20
N PHE A 193 -5.44 -1.51 6.46
CA PHE A 193 -5.43 -2.03 5.10
C PHE A 193 -5.90 -3.49 5.04
N ALA A 194 -5.39 -4.37 5.90
CA ALA A 194 -5.80 -5.78 5.95
C ALA A 194 -7.29 -5.94 6.30
N VAL A 195 -7.81 -5.13 7.23
CA VAL A 195 -9.25 -5.10 7.54
C VAL A 195 -10.08 -4.63 6.34
N ALA A 196 -9.61 -3.63 5.59
CA ALA A 196 -10.27 -3.18 4.37
C ALA A 196 -10.30 -4.27 3.29
N VAL A 197 -9.20 -5.02 3.12
CA VAL A 197 -9.18 -6.18 2.22
C VAL A 197 -10.19 -7.24 2.65
N GLY A 198 -10.24 -7.57 3.94
CA GLY A 198 -11.24 -8.53 4.47
C GLY A 198 -12.68 -8.09 4.23
N LYS A 199 -13.00 -6.79 4.37
CA LYS A 199 -14.33 -6.26 4.04
C LYS A 199 -14.65 -6.42 2.55
N CYS A 200 -13.67 -6.14 1.70
CA CYS A 200 -13.83 -6.28 0.26
C CYS A 200 -14.01 -7.76 -0.15
N CYS A 201 -13.25 -8.65 0.47
CA CYS A 201 -13.33 -10.10 0.25
C CYS A 201 -14.74 -10.64 0.47
N ASN A 202 -15.39 -10.20 1.54
CA ASN A 202 -16.76 -10.61 1.88
C ASN A 202 -17.85 -9.97 1.00
N ALA A 203 -17.50 -8.98 0.18
CA ALA A 203 -18.43 -8.26 -0.69
C ALA A 203 -18.29 -8.67 -2.17
N ALA A 204 -17.24 -9.42 -2.51
CA ALA A 204 -16.94 -9.90 -3.86
C ALA A 204 -17.58 -11.28 -4.11
#